data_AF-A0A8J4LPJ7-F1
#
_entry.id   AF-A0A8J4LPJ7-F1
#
_cell.length_a   1.000
_cell.length_b   1.000
_cell.length_c   1.000
_cell.angle_alpha   90.00
_cell.angle_beta   90.00
_cell.angle_gamma   90.00
#
_symmetry.space_group_name_H-M   'P 1'
#
loop_
_entity.id
_entity.type
_entity.pdbx_description
1 polymer ?
#
loop_
_entity_poly.entity_id
_entity_poly.type
_entity_poly.pdbx_seq_one_letter_code
_entity_poly.pdbx_strand_id
1 'polypeptide(L)'
;MAYLQSLGLRPRDVLASIIRRHPEVLLQDVQCGLEPAVEFLRLHLGLDARNVRDFLCRCPEVLTRDAASDLAPRLELLCGVGLEVGAARKLLFHDASLLTGDLEPTLQLRLHFLTSDCDLSPDQALQVLRSCPDLMSFKVANLRRKWCFLKERMSGGNEQVLEYPQFLTKNLLLQIGPRFAYATERLGLHLSSGSGRSGPCAEGTHALQAASSHDSAS
;
A
#
# COMPACT_ATOMS: atom_id res chain seq x y z
N MET A 1 7.99 -29.18 -11.50
CA MET A 1 6.93 -29.66 -10.58
C MET A 1 7.49 -30.27 -9.31
N ALA A 2 8.43 -31.23 -9.38
CA ALA A 2 9.03 -31.87 -8.20
C ALA A 2 9.63 -30.87 -7.19
N TYR A 3 10.30 -29.81 -7.66
CA TYR A 3 10.83 -28.76 -6.79
C TYR A 3 9.72 -28.04 -5.98
N LEU A 4 8.66 -27.55 -6.62
CA LEU A 4 7.57 -26.88 -5.89
C LEU A 4 6.90 -27.82 -4.87
N GLN A 5 6.81 -29.12 -5.17
CA GLN A 5 6.31 -30.12 -4.23
C GLN A 5 7.27 -30.37 -3.06
N SER A 6 8.60 -30.29 -3.27
CA SER A 6 9.59 -30.42 -2.19
C SER A 6 9.51 -29.27 -1.18
N LEU A 7 8.95 -28.12 -1.58
CA LEU A 7 8.60 -27.01 -0.67
C LEU A 7 7.37 -27.32 0.21
N GLY A 8 6.73 -28.48 0.02
CA GLY A 8 5.53 -28.92 0.72
C GLY A 8 4.22 -28.43 0.09
N LEU A 9 4.25 -27.89 -1.14
CA LEU A 9 3.03 -27.54 -1.87
C LEU A 9 2.35 -28.80 -2.41
N ARG A 10 1.03 -28.91 -2.21
CA ARG A 10 0.27 -30.02 -2.79
C ARG A 10 0.14 -29.82 -4.31
N PRO A 11 0.10 -30.90 -5.12
CA PRO A 11 -0.08 -30.80 -6.57
C PRO A 11 -1.26 -29.93 -6.99
N ARG A 12 -2.38 -30.04 -6.26
CA ARG A 12 -3.58 -29.22 -6.49
C ARG A 12 -3.30 -27.73 -6.31
N ASP A 13 -2.58 -27.35 -5.26
CA ASP A 13 -2.28 -25.95 -4.96
C ASP A 13 -1.30 -25.38 -5.99
N VAL A 14 -0.30 -26.18 -6.41
CA VAL A 14 0.62 -25.82 -7.50
C VAL A 14 -0.14 -25.56 -8.81
N LEU A 15 -1.03 -26.46 -9.21
CA LEU A 15 -1.80 -26.29 -10.45
C LEU A 15 -2.79 -25.12 -10.37
N ALA A 16 -3.62 -25.08 -9.33
CA ALA A 16 -4.73 -24.14 -9.24
C ALA A 16 -4.31 -22.71 -8.90
N SER A 17 -3.29 -22.57 -8.04
CA SER A 17 -2.85 -21.29 -7.49
C SER A 17 -1.56 -20.78 -8.15
N ILE A 18 -0.65 -21.63 -8.62
CA ILE A 18 0.61 -21.16 -9.21
C ILE A 18 0.51 -21.19 -10.74
N ILE A 19 0.50 -22.39 -11.34
CA ILE A 19 0.63 -22.57 -12.80
C ILE A 19 -0.51 -21.91 -13.57
N ARG A 20 -1.76 -22.08 -13.12
CA ARG A 20 -2.92 -21.50 -13.82
C ARG A 20 -2.89 -19.97 -13.87
N ARG A 21 -2.31 -19.31 -12.85
CA ARG A 21 -2.24 -17.85 -12.80
C ARG A 21 -0.96 -17.30 -13.43
N HIS A 22 0.16 -18.01 -13.28
CA HIS A 22 1.47 -17.60 -13.77
C HIS A 22 2.17 -18.81 -14.41
N PRO A 23 1.81 -19.14 -15.67
CA PRO A 23 2.42 -20.25 -16.38
C PRO A 23 3.91 -20.04 -16.66
N GLU A 24 4.43 -18.80 -16.62
CA GLU A 24 5.86 -18.53 -16.85
C GLU A 24 6.77 -19.17 -15.80
N VAL A 25 6.24 -19.53 -14.63
CA VAL A 25 6.96 -20.31 -13.60
C VAL A 25 7.48 -21.64 -14.17
N LEU A 26 6.79 -22.21 -15.16
CA LEU A 26 7.23 -23.44 -15.83
C LEU A 26 8.43 -23.25 -16.77
N LEU A 27 8.72 -22.00 -17.14
CA LEU A 27 9.82 -21.64 -18.03
C LEU A 27 11.10 -21.29 -17.24
N GLN A 28 11.00 -21.17 -15.91
CA GLN A 28 12.14 -20.83 -15.06
C GLN A 28 13.02 -22.05 -14.80
N ASP A 29 14.32 -21.82 -14.75
CA ASP A 29 15.26 -22.81 -14.24
C ASP A 29 15.11 -22.95 -12.72
N VAL A 30 15.28 -24.17 -12.20
CA VAL A 30 15.13 -24.43 -10.77
C VAL A 30 16.27 -23.79 -9.98
N GLN A 31 17.51 -24.00 -10.41
CA GLN A 31 18.72 -23.63 -9.63
C GLN A 31 19.04 -22.15 -9.78
N CYS A 32 18.80 -21.58 -10.96
CA CYS A 32 19.12 -20.19 -11.27
C CYS A 32 17.93 -19.24 -11.10
N GLY A 33 16.69 -19.74 -11.01
CA GLY A 33 15.49 -18.90 -10.92
C GLY A 33 14.64 -19.19 -9.68
N LEU A 34 14.00 -20.36 -9.65
CA LEU A 34 13.01 -20.69 -8.62
C LEU A 34 13.64 -20.76 -7.22
N GLU A 35 14.78 -21.43 -7.08
CA GLU A 35 15.45 -21.63 -5.81
C GLU A 35 15.98 -20.34 -5.19
N PRO A 36 16.70 -19.47 -5.92
CA PRO A 36 17.10 -18.16 -5.42
C PRO A 36 15.91 -17.30 -4.96
N ALA A 37 14.80 -17.30 -5.70
CA ALA A 37 13.60 -16.56 -5.30
C ALA A 37 13.00 -17.10 -3.98
N VAL A 38 12.97 -18.42 -3.81
CA VAL A 38 12.50 -19.07 -2.58
C VAL A 38 13.47 -18.84 -1.41
N GLU A 39 14.78 -18.86 -1.66
CA GLU A 39 15.79 -18.53 -0.65
C GLU A 39 15.70 -17.08 -0.20
N PHE A 40 15.43 -16.13 -1.10
CA PHE A 40 15.13 -14.76 -0.74
C PHE A 40 13.96 -14.68 0.26
N LEU A 41 12.84 -15.36 -0.02
CA LEU A 41 11.70 -15.40 0.90
C LEU A 41 12.08 -15.99 2.27
N ARG A 42 12.91 -17.03 2.31
CA ARG A 42 13.32 -17.70 3.56
C ARG A 42 14.32 -16.87 4.37
N LEU A 43 15.42 -16.47 3.74
CA LEU A 43 16.59 -15.88 4.41
C LEU A 43 16.44 -14.36 4.55
N HIS A 44 15.99 -13.68 3.49
CA HIS A 44 15.91 -12.23 3.47
C HIS A 44 14.59 -11.70 3.99
N LEU A 45 13.47 -12.40 3.78
CA LEU A 45 12.19 -12.05 4.41
C LEU A 45 11.93 -12.78 5.74
N GLY A 46 12.72 -13.80 6.06
CA GLY A 46 12.60 -14.54 7.32
C GLY A 46 11.35 -15.42 7.40
N LEU A 47 10.82 -15.87 6.25
CA LEU A 47 9.61 -16.68 6.21
C LEU A 47 9.91 -18.16 6.50
N ASP A 48 9.14 -18.75 7.41
CA ASP A 48 9.16 -20.19 7.62
C ASP A 48 8.56 -20.96 6.43
N ALA A 49 8.71 -22.28 6.43
CA ALA A 49 8.23 -23.13 5.34
C ALA A 49 6.71 -23.00 5.08
N ARG A 50 5.90 -22.73 6.10
CA ARG A 50 4.45 -22.54 5.93
C ARG A 50 4.17 -21.20 5.26
N ASN A 51 4.76 -20.13 5.77
CA ASN A 51 4.60 -18.79 5.25
C ASN A 51 5.13 -18.67 3.82
N VAL A 52 6.22 -19.38 3.46
CA VAL A 52 6.68 -19.47 2.06
C VAL A 52 5.60 -20.09 1.18
N ARG A 53 5.03 -21.25 1.55
CA ARG A 53 3.96 -21.88 0.74
C ARG A 53 2.76 -20.95 0.57
N ASP A 54 2.30 -20.36 1.67
CA ASP A 54 1.15 -19.44 1.66
C ASP A 54 1.47 -18.19 0.82
N PHE A 55 2.70 -17.68 0.87
CA PHE A 55 3.17 -16.57 0.05
C PHE A 55 3.18 -16.93 -1.44
N LEU A 56 3.78 -18.07 -1.83
CA LEU A 56 3.82 -18.53 -3.22
C LEU A 56 2.40 -18.78 -3.79
N CYS A 57 1.47 -19.25 -2.95
CA CYS A 57 0.07 -19.38 -3.36
C CYS A 57 -0.66 -18.05 -3.47
N ARG A 58 -0.21 -16.96 -2.84
CA ARG A 58 -0.79 -15.61 -3.02
C ARG A 58 -0.14 -14.87 -4.18
N CYS A 59 1.18 -14.88 -4.24
CA CYS A 59 2.02 -14.17 -5.21
C CYS A 59 3.03 -15.12 -5.88
N PRO A 60 2.58 -15.98 -6.80
CA PRO A 60 3.45 -16.91 -7.53
C PRO A 60 4.39 -16.21 -8.51
N GLU A 61 4.04 -14.99 -8.95
CA GLU A 61 4.88 -14.16 -9.81
C GLU A 61 6.25 -13.86 -9.19
N VAL A 62 6.38 -13.88 -7.85
CA VAL A 62 7.68 -13.71 -7.20
C VAL A 62 8.73 -14.73 -7.68
N LEU A 63 8.30 -15.91 -8.15
CA LEU A 63 9.16 -16.97 -8.66
C LEU A 63 9.72 -16.68 -10.06
N THR A 64 9.20 -15.67 -10.75
CA THR A 64 9.70 -15.26 -12.08
C THR A 64 10.62 -14.05 -11.98
N ARG A 65 10.88 -13.55 -10.76
CA ARG A 65 11.75 -12.41 -10.49
C ARG A 65 13.13 -12.87 -10.07
N ASP A 66 14.13 -12.14 -10.53
CA ASP A 66 15.51 -12.41 -10.17
C ASP A 66 15.78 -11.96 -8.72
N ALA A 67 16.33 -12.84 -7.90
CA ALA A 67 16.52 -12.58 -6.48
C ALA A 67 17.52 -11.45 -6.21
N ALA A 68 18.60 -11.37 -7.00
CA ALA A 68 19.70 -10.45 -6.77
C ALA A 68 19.46 -9.06 -7.37
N SER A 69 18.89 -9.00 -8.58
CA SER A 69 18.69 -7.76 -9.33
C SER A 69 17.28 -7.18 -9.22
N ASP A 70 16.28 -7.95 -8.78
CA ASP A 70 14.90 -7.49 -8.59
C ASP A 70 14.51 -7.49 -7.10
N LEU A 71 14.52 -8.65 -6.44
CA LEU A 71 13.94 -8.78 -5.09
C LEU A 71 14.78 -8.12 -3.99
N ALA A 72 16.10 -8.33 -3.98
CA ALA A 72 16.99 -7.74 -2.98
C ALA A 72 16.99 -6.20 -2.98
N PRO A 73 17.09 -5.51 -4.13
CA PRO A 73 17.03 -4.04 -4.19
C PRO A 73 15.75 -3.46 -3.60
N ARG A 74 14.63 -4.17 -3.64
CA ARG A 74 13.36 -3.72 -3.04
C ARG A 74 13.41 -3.71 -1.52
N LEU A 75 14.01 -4.73 -0.91
CA LEU A 75 14.23 -4.75 0.52
C LEU A 75 15.23 -3.66 0.93
N GLU A 76 16.30 -3.49 0.16
CA GLU A 76 17.30 -2.45 0.37
C GLU A 76 16.71 -1.04 0.26
N LEU A 77 15.84 -0.79 -0.72
CA LEU A 77 15.15 0.48 -0.88
C LEU A 77 14.30 0.83 0.35
N LEU A 78 13.53 -0.12 0.87
CA LEU A 78 12.74 0.09 2.08
C LEU A 78 13.63 0.39 3.30
N CYS A 79 14.76 -0.30 3.43
CA CYS A 79 15.75 0.00 4.47
C CYS A 79 16.40 1.37 4.26
N GLY A 80 16.71 1.74 3.01
CA GLY A 80 17.36 2.98 2.62
C GLY A 80 16.51 4.23 2.90
N VAL A 81 15.19 4.11 2.91
CA VAL A 81 14.30 5.20 3.36
C VAL A 81 14.18 5.31 4.88
N GLY A 82 14.89 4.47 5.65
CA GLY A 82 14.89 4.51 7.12
C GLY A 82 13.90 3.56 7.81
N LEU A 83 13.32 2.58 7.10
CA LEU A 83 12.62 1.49 7.77
C LEU A 83 13.62 0.49 8.34
N GLU A 84 13.37 0.06 9.57
CA GLU A 84 14.09 -1.08 10.13
C GLU A 84 13.82 -2.34 9.29
N VAL A 85 14.83 -3.20 9.13
CA VAL A 85 14.73 -4.42 8.33
C VAL A 85 13.53 -5.28 8.73
N GLY A 86 13.20 -5.37 10.02
CA GLY A 86 12.05 -6.13 10.50
C GLY A 86 10.72 -5.55 10.01
N ALA A 87 10.59 -4.23 9.94
CA ALA A 87 9.41 -3.57 9.41
C ALA A 87 9.31 -3.70 7.88
N ALA A 88 10.44 -3.54 7.17
CA ALA A 88 10.50 -3.73 5.72
C ALA A 88 10.07 -5.16 5.34
N ARG A 89 10.57 -6.18 6.05
CA ARG A 89 10.17 -7.58 5.86
C ARG A 89 8.66 -7.79 6.06
N LYS A 90 8.10 -7.24 7.14
CA LYS A 90 6.66 -7.31 7.42
C LYS A 90 5.84 -6.67 6.30
N LEU A 91 6.27 -5.50 5.82
CA LEU A 91 5.61 -4.77 4.75
C LEU A 91 5.57 -5.57 3.45
N LEU A 92 6.71 -6.14 3.03
CA LEU A 92 6.80 -7.00 1.85
C LEU A 92 6.03 -8.32 2.00
N PHE A 93 5.95 -8.87 3.21
CA PHE A 93 5.17 -10.08 3.49
C PHE A 93 3.65 -9.84 3.41
N HIS A 94 3.20 -8.72 3.96
CA HIS A 94 1.78 -8.35 3.98
C HIS A 94 1.30 -7.99 2.58
N ASP A 95 2.01 -7.12 1.88
CA ASP A 95 1.70 -6.69 0.52
C ASP A 95 2.74 -7.22 -0.47
N ALA A 96 2.47 -8.41 -1.00
CA ALA A 96 3.35 -9.07 -1.96
C ALA A 96 3.45 -8.31 -3.30
N SER A 97 2.51 -7.39 -3.59
CA SER A 97 2.60 -6.56 -4.81
C SER A 97 3.79 -5.61 -4.77
N LEU A 98 4.35 -5.35 -3.59
CA LEU A 98 5.56 -4.56 -3.43
C LEU A 98 6.82 -5.29 -3.92
N LEU A 99 6.77 -6.62 -4.09
CA LEU A 99 7.87 -7.40 -4.69
C LEU A 99 7.78 -7.51 -6.21
N THR A 100 6.57 -7.39 -6.78
CA THR A 100 6.35 -7.64 -8.21
C THR A 100 5.95 -6.39 -9.00
N GLY A 101 5.43 -5.36 -8.33
CA GLY A 101 5.06 -4.08 -8.92
C GLY A 101 6.12 -2.98 -8.74
N ASP A 102 5.68 -1.75 -9.00
CA ASP A 102 6.50 -0.53 -8.92
C ASP A 102 6.60 -0.03 -7.48
N LEU A 103 7.55 -0.58 -6.73
CA LEU A 103 7.73 -0.26 -5.31
C LEU A 103 8.11 1.21 -5.10
N GLU A 104 9.13 1.70 -5.81
CA GLU A 104 9.69 3.03 -5.56
C GLU A 104 8.66 4.16 -5.78
N PRO A 105 7.95 4.23 -6.92
CA PRO A 105 6.90 5.24 -7.10
C PRO A 105 5.77 5.08 -6.08
N THR A 106 5.39 3.84 -5.75
CA THR A 106 4.33 3.59 -4.75
C THR A 106 4.73 4.14 -3.39
N LEU A 107 5.95 3.84 -2.94
CA LEU A 107 6.50 4.29 -1.67
C LEU A 107 6.60 5.82 -1.61
N GLN A 108 7.17 6.44 -2.65
CA GLN A 108 7.29 7.90 -2.75
C GLN A 108 5.92 8.58 -2.66
N LEU A 109 4.91 8.06 -3.37
CA LEU A 109 3.56 8.59 -3.32
C LEU A 109 2.91 8.48 -1.92
N ARG A 110 3.20 7.41 -1.17
CA ARG A 110 2.68 7.26 0.21
C ARG A 110 3.41 8.15 1.20
N LEU A 111 4.73 8.23 1.11
CA LEU A 111 5.52 9.13 1.94
C LEU A 111 5.14 10.59 1.67
N HIS A 112 5.00 10.99 0.41
CA HIS A 112 4.57 12.34 0.04
C HIS A 112 3.16 12.66 0.57
N PHE A 113 2.21 11.74 0.45
CA PHE A 113 0.88 11.92 1.05
C PHE A 113 0.96 12.13 2.57
N LEU A 114 1.72 11.30 3.28
CA LEU A 114 1.86 11.42 4.74
C LEU A 114 2.54 12.72 5.16
N THR A 115 3.57 13.17 4.44
CA THR A 115 4.32 14.38 4.81
C THR A 115 3.63 15.66 4.35
N SER A 116 3.11 15.67 3.13
CA SER A 116 2.62 16.89 2.47
C SER A 116 1.11 17.10 2.63
N ASP A 117 0.31 16.03 2.60
CA ASP A 117 -1.14 16.15 2.82
C ASP A 117 -1.48 16.07 4.31
N CYS A 118 -0.81 15.20 5.08
CA CYS A 118 -1.10 14.98 6.51
C CYS A 118 -0.18 15.76 7.48
N ASP A 119 0.71 16.63 6.99
CA ASP A 119 1.61 17.45 7.81
C ASP A 119 2.43 16.63 8.85
N LEU A 120 2.90 15.44 8.47
CA LEU A 120 3.77 14.59 9.29
C LEU A 120 5.25 14.81 8.97
N SER A 121 6.11 14.68 9.98
CA SER A 121 7.56 14.58 9.74
C SER A 121 7.90 13.28 8.98
N PRO A 122 9.07 13.20 8.33
CA PRO A 122 9.52 11.96 7.69
C PRO A 122 9.53 10.76 8.66
N ASP A 123 10.01 10.96 9.88
CA ASP A 123 10.06 9.90 10.90
C ASP A 123 8.66 9.43 11.32
N GLN A 124 7.72 10.36 11.45
CA GLN A 124 6.31 10.10 11.72
C GLN A 124 5.63 9.34 10.57
N ALA A 125 5.93 9.71 9.32
CA ALA A 125 5.42 9.00 8.15
C ALA A 125 5.92 7.55 8.12
N LEU A 126 7.20 7.32 8.43
CA LEU A 126 7.76 5.98 8.57
C LEU A 126 7.12 5.22 9.74
N GLN A 127 6.85 5.89 10.88
CA GLN A 127 6.14 5.29 12.01
C GLN A 127 4.75 4.79 11.58
N VAL A 128 4.00 5.57 10.80
CA VAL A 128 2.70 5.18 10.25
C VAL A 128 2.82 3.96 9.32
N LEU A 129 3.82 3.93 8.44
CA LEU A 129 4.04 2.77 7.57
C LEU A 129 4.39 1.49 8.36
N ARG A 130 5.18 1.62 9.43
CA ARG A 130 5.55 0.50 10.31
C ARG A 130 4.34 -0.09 11.03
N SER A 131 3.43 0.75 11.50
CA SER A 131 2.24 0.34 12.26
C SER A 131 1.04 -0.02 11.39
N CYS A 132 0.99 0.49 10.15
CA CYS A 132 -0.12 0.27 9.22
C CYS A 132 0.36 -0.07 7.79
N PRO A 133 0.89 -1.29 7.56
CA PRO A 133 1.39 -1.70 6.24
C PRO A 133 0.33 -1.66 5.13
N ASP A 134 -0.93 -1.93 5.48
CA ASP A 134 -2.07 -1.94 4.54
C ASP A 134 -2.26 -0.61 3.81
N LEU A 135 -1.72 0.50 4.33
CA LEU A 135 -1.76 1.82 3.69
C LEU A 135 -1.13 1.81 2.29
N MET A 136 -0.14 0.96 2.06
CA MET A 136 0.54 0.82 0.77
C MET A 136 -0.42 0.42 -0.35
N SER A 137 -1.41 -0.42 -0.05
CA SER A 137 -2.35 -0.97 -1.04
C SER A 137 -3.44 0.01 -1.48
N PHE A 138 -3.55 1.20 -0.86
CA PHE A 138 -4.58 2.20 -1.20
C PHE A 138 -4.05 3.30 -2.11
N LYS A 139 -4.72 3.57 -3.23
CA LYS A 139 -4.43 4.76 -4.07
C LYS A 139 -4.48 6.06 -3.25
N VAL A 140 -3.55 6.99 -3.51
CA VAL A 140 -3.48 8.31 -2.83
C VAL A 140 -4.83 9.05 -2.87
N ALA A 141 -5.55 9.02 -4.00
CA ALA A 141 -6.88 9.66 -4.09
C ALA A 141 -7.91 9.09 -3.09
N ASN A 142 -7.80 7.81 -2.71
CA ASN A 142 -8.65 7.23 -1.67
C ASN A 142 -8.21 7.69 -0.27
N LEU A 143 -6.91 7.72 -0.01
CA LEU A 143 -6.34 8.22 1.24
C LEU A 143 -6.70 9.70 1.47
N ARG A 144 -6.59 10.54 0.44
CA ARG A 144 -7.00 11.96 0.48
C ARG A 144 -8.47 12.14 0.85
N ARG A 145 -9.38 11.36 0.28
CA ARG A 145 -10.81 11.42 0.66
C ARG A 145 -11.04 11.11 2.14
N LYS A 146 -10.31 10.15 2.71
CA LYS A 146 -10.39 9.82 4.13
C LYS A 146 -9.78 10.93 4.99
N TRP A 147 -8.64 11.46 4.57
CA TRP A 147 -8.00 12.60 5.24
C TRP A 147 -8.89 13.85 5.26
N CYS A 148 -9.48 14.25 4.13
CA CYS A 148 -10.44 15.36 4.07
C CYS A 148 -11.60 15.14 5.03
N PHE A 149 -12.17 13.92 5.08
CA PHE A 149 -13.23 13.61 6.04
C PHE A 149 -12.77 13.79 7.49
N LEU A 150 -11.58 13.30 7.85
CA LEU A 150 -11.03 13.46 9.20
C LEU A 150 -10.85 14.93 9.55
N LYS A 151 -10.22 15.71 8.66
CA LYS A 151 -9.89 17.11 8.87
C LYS A 151 -11.13 18.01 8.92
N GLU A 152 -12.00 17.87 7.93
CA GLU A 152 -13.12 18.80 7.73
C GLU A 152 -14.37 18.39 8.52
N ARG A 153 -14.68 17.10 8.59
CA ARG A 153 -15.92 16.63 9.23
C ARG A 153 -15.73 16.19 10.67
N MET A 154 -14.56 15.65 11.01
CA MET A 154 -14.27 15.20 12.38
C MET A 154 -13.40 16.20 13.16
N SER A 155 -13.01 17.32 12.55
CA SER A 155 -12.10 18.31 13.16
C SER A 155 -10.80 17.69 13.71
N GLY A 156 -10.34 16.61 13.08
CA GLY A 156 -9.10 15.92 13.42
C GLY A 156 -7.89 16.50 12.70
N GLY A 157 -6.72 16.04 13.10
CA GLY A 157 -5.43 16.42 12.53
C GLY A 157 -4.47 15.24 12.43
N ASN A 158 -3.20 15.58 12.31
CA ASN A 158 -2.12 14.62 12.14
C ASN A 158 -1.93 13.72 13.38
N GLU A 159 -2.24 14.23 14.58
CA GLU A 159 -2.25 13.48 15.84
C GLU A 159 -3.10 12.21 15.76
N GLN A 160 -4.32 12.29 15.19
CA GLN A 160 -5.19 11.11 15.07
C GLN A 160 -4.67 10.11 14.02
N VAL A 161 -3.92 10.56 13.02
CA VAL A 161 -3.27 9.65 12.06
C VAL A 161 -2.11 8.90 12.74
N LEU A 162 -1.39 9.55 13.66
CA LEU A 162 -0.34 8.92 14.45
C LEU A 162 -0.89 7.93 15.47
N GLU A 163 -1.98 8.30 16.14
CA GLU A 163 -2.62 7.46 17.17
C GLU A 163 -3.41 6.30 16.56
N TYR A 164 -4.12 6.54 15.45
CA TYR A 164 -5.04 5.58 14.81
C TYR A 164 -4.89 5.53 13.27
N PRO A 165 -3.73 5.14 12.73
CA PRO A 165 -3.47 5.12 11.29
C PRO A 165 -4.43 4.22 10.49
N GLN A 166 -5.01 3.20 11.13
CA GLN A 166 -6.04 2.34 10.54
C GLN A 166 -7.29 3.12 10.06
N PHE A 167 -7.52 4.34 10.55
CA PHE A 167 -8.57 5.19 10.01
C PHE A 167 -8.42 5.35 8.49
N LEU A 168 -7.19 5.51 8.00
CA LEU A 168 -6.90 5.66 6.57
C LEU A 168 -7.08 4.37 5.77
N THR A 169 -7.24 3.21 6.41
CA THR A 169 -7.44 1.92 5.74
C THR A 169 -8.86 1.40 5.85
N LYS A 170 -9.68 1.87 6.80
CA LYS A 170 -11.11 1.51 6.89
C LYS A 170 -11.94 2.11 5.75
N ASN A 171 -13.10 1.48 5.50
CA ASN A 171 -14.00 1.90 4.44
C ASN A 171 -14.78 3.15 4.87
N LEU A 172 -14.58 4.27 4.16
CA LEU A 172 -15.19 5.53 4.50
C LEU A 172 -16.73 5.48 4.40
N LEU A 173 -17.27 4.85 3.35
CA LEU A 173 -18.70 4.88 3.05
C LEU A 173 -19.49 3.82 3.83
N LEU A 174 -18.88 2.67 4.10
CA LEU A 174 -19.56 1.54 4.74
C LEU A 174 -19.29 1.44 6.24
N GLN A 175 -18.21 2.03 6.74
CA GLN A 175 -17.82 1.91 8.14
C GLN A 175 -17.74 3.25 8.85
N ILE A 176 -16.86 4.16 8.39
CA ILE A 176 -16.58 5.41 9.11
C ILE A 176 -17.80 6.35 9.04
N GLY A 177 -18.26 6.66 7.83
CA GLY A 177 -19.33 7.63 7.58
C GLY A 177 -20.64 7.31 8.31
N PRO A 178 -21.21 6.09 8.16
CA PRO A 178 -22.46 5.73 8.83
C PRO A 178 -22.36 5.78 10.35
N ARG A 179 -21.22 5.36 10.92
CA ARG A 179 -21.00 5.38 12.37
C ARG A 179 -20.82 6.80 12.90
N PHE A 180 -20.11 7.64 12.16
CA PHE A 180 -19.95 9.05 12.50
C PHE A 180 -21.31 9.76 12.47
N ALA A 181 -22.07 9.61 11.39
CA ALA A 181 -23.41 10.19 11.27
C ALA A 181 -24.34 9.72 12.41
N TYR A 182 -24.31 8.43 12.76
CA TYR A 182 -25.08 7.93 13.90
C TYR A 182 -24.67 8.62 15.22
N ALA A 183 -23.37 8.76 15.49
CA ALA A 183 -22.87 9.39 16.72
C ALA A 183 -23.25 10.88 16.79
N THR A 184 -23.12 11.63 15.70
CA THR A 184 -23.41 13.06 15.69
C THR A 184 -24.90 13.36 15.61
N GLU A 185 -25.64 12.68 14.73
CA GLU A 185 -27.04 13.01 14.42
C GLU A 185 -28.03 12.34 15.38
N ARG A 186 -27.73 11.13 15.87
CA ARG A 186 -28.65 10.39 16.76
C ARG A 186 -28.27 10.44 18.23
N LEU A 187 -26.98 10.44 18.54
CA LEU A 187 -26.51 10.50 19.93
C LEU A 187 -26.15 11.93 20.38
N GLY A 188 -26.08 12.90 19.46
CA GLY A 188 -25.76 14.29 19.77
C GLY A 188 -24.32 14.49 20.26
N LEU A 189 -23.40 13.56 19.93
CA LEU A 189 -22.01 13.69 20.30
C LEU A 189 -21.32 14.67 19.35
N HIS A 190 -20.90 15.82 19.87
CA HIS A 190 -20.16 16.83 19.11
C HIS A 190 -18.67 16.76 19.44
N LEU A 191 -17.84 16.73 18.40
CA LEU A 191 -16.40 16.89 18.54
C LEU A 191 -16.09 18.37 18.74
N SER A 192 -15.52 18.74 19.88
CA SER A 192 -15.08 20.11 20.14
C SER A 192 -13.91 20.47 19.24
N SER A 193 -14.03 21.54 18.47
CA SER A 193 -12.97 22.01 17.56
C SER A 193 -11.76 22.49 18.37
N GLY A 194 -10.67 21.72 18.36
CA GLY A 194 -9.35 22.21 18.75
C GLY A 194 -8.90 23.27 17.74
N SER A 195 -8.48 24.43 18.24
CA SER A 195 -8.02 25.57 17.43
C SER A 195 -6.76 25.22 16.62
N GLY A 196 -6.93 24.84 15.36
CA GLY A 196 -5.82 24.65 14.41
C GLY A 196 -6.21 25.23 13.05
N ARG A 197 -5.71 26.43 12.73
CA ARG A 197 -5.87 27.04 11.41
C ARG A 197 -5.28 26.11 10.35
N SER A 198 -6.09 25.72 9.36
CA SER A 198 -5.58 25.17 8.11
C SER A 198 -6.41 25.71 6.95
N GLY A 199 -5.72 26.25 5.95
CA GLY A 199 -6.33 26.79 4.73
C GLY A 199 -6.90 25.69 3.83
N PRO A 200 -7.76 26.06 2.87
CA PRO A 200 -8.42 25.08 2.00
C PRO A 200 -7.39 24.43 1.06
N CYS A 201 -7.40 23.09 0.99
CA CYS A 201 -6.78 22.37 -0.11
C CYS A 201 -7.50 22.78 -1.41
N ALA A 202 -6.82 23.57 -2.25
CA ALA A 202 -7.38 24.09 -3.48
C ALA A 202 -7.75 22.96 -4.45
N GLU A 203 -9.02 22.95 -4.84
CA GLU A 203 -9.53 22.22 -5.99
C GLU A 203 -8.97 22.84 -7.29
N GLY A 204 -8.38 22.00 -8.14
CA GLY A 204 -8.07 22.37 -9.51
C GLY A 204 -9.35 22.43 -10.34
N THR A 205 -9.95 23.61 -10.42
CA THR A 205 -11.02 23.91 -11.38
C THR A 205 -10.39 24.15 -12.75
N HIS A 206 -10.51 23.17 -13.65
CA HIS A 206 -10.25 23.40 -15.07
C HIS A 206 -11.28 24.41 -15.61
N ALA A 207 -10.79 25.59 -15.98
CA ALA A 207 -11.52 26.58 -16.73
C ALA A 207 -11.79 26.07 -18.16
N LEU A 208 -13.07 25.91 -18.52
CA LEU A 208 -13.54 26.01 -19.89
C LEU A 208 -14.13 27.41 -20.05
N GLN A 209 -13.36 28.33 -20.62
CA GLN A 209 -13.88 29.58 -21.15
C GLN A 209 -14.04 29.45 -22.67
N ALA A 210 -15.22 29.83 -23.11
CA ALA A 210 -15.69 29.85 -24.48
C ALA A 210 -14.86 30.79 -25.35
N ALA A 211 -14.48 30.31 -26.55
CA ALA A 211 -14.10 31.15 -27.67
C ALA A 211 -15.34 31.34 -28.56
N SER A 212 -15.93 32.53 -28.51
CA SER A 212 -16.91 33.00 -29.47
C SER A 212 -16.61 34.46 -29.83
N SER A 213 -15.92 34.67 -30.95
CA SER A 213 -16.03 35.89 -31.77
C SER A 213 -15.02 35.84 -32.92
N HIS A 214 -15.48 35.45 -34.11
CA HIS A 214 -15.12 36.06 -35.40
C HIS A 214 -15.93 35.36 -36.49
N ASP A 215 -17.09 35.93 -36.85
CA ASP A 215 -17.39 36.22 -38.26
C ASP A 215 -18.68 37.03 -38.39
N SER A 216 -18.56 38.23 -38.97
CA SER A 216 -19.67 38.95 -39.61
C SER A 216 -19.09 39.99 -40.55
N ALA A 217 -19.18 39.66 -41.85
CA ALA A 217 -19.62 40.52 -42.94
C ALA A 217 -19.09 41.96 -43.01
N SER A 218 -18.22 42.20 -44.00
CA SER A 218 -18.51 43.09 -45.14
C SER A 218 -17.54 42.80 -46.28
#